data_AF-A0A9P7Z5L2-F1
#
_entry.id   AF-A0A9P7Z5L2-F1
#
_cell.length_a   1.000
_cell.length_b   1.000
_cell.length_c   1.000
_cell.angle_alpha   90.00
_cell.angle_beta   90.00
_cell.angle_gamma   90.00
#
_symmetry.space_group_name_H-M   'P 1'
#
loop_
_entity.id
_entity.type
_entity.pdbx_description
1 polymer ?
#
loop_
_entity_poly.entity_id
_entity_poly.type
_entity_poly.pdbx_seq_one_letter_code
_entity_poly.pdbx_strand_id
1 'polypeptide(L)'
;MNPSAQLPDCLKEIHAYMGPLIKERTEAARIRKVLATHLSSCVKERNGQSLSLPLSLLSASSNVEATSAGIRGIRREYLRSAKANVKAQKEYDIALREYQTLRSFEMYEVKGRSQIANSSSDHSAKCIGPFVELVQSRRKHDRLRILQNYLDTASRKPAAEATHFNPESVLKDVKKLPKIPREVLEIPSSHAASDGTDLNALVSRLEKSVLSAKLLLRKEQKLLAKVHSSNGSMPAVAGGSKLEALGTTRNELISWIETELGKANDGPEEDCTGKQELDNDGRGDNDLIEKQLVSIQRQYSMYIKVREALARTSTEKLDNPKPEGSDSSGDDDMSANISVATQVNTLDHVAQPYLEELVGIANEQKAILQQKLHLTTSLAKQLKESNQGLDLLAEESHLLPAYPLSADKKDPRSFADAVSSVDKPDSSRRAREWMFASFTAGETVKNTVSEKLEEGESAVADSREALAALEELVGLQTKDGADASGDKVEQVNIWELLDGRLGAIKVYD
;
A
#
# COMPACT_ATOMS: atom_id res chain seq x y z
N MET A 1 7.20 -19.82 54.45
CA MET A 1 6.14 -20.61 53.79
C MET A 1 6.44 -20.60 52.31
N ASN A 2 6.78 -21.75 51.72
CA ASN A 2 7.25 -21.85 50.33
C ASN A 2 6.05 -21.91 49.37
N PRO A 3 5.86 -20.95 48.46
CA PRO A 3 4.72 -20.92 47.55
C PRO A 3 4.90 -21.77 46.27
N SER A 4 5.89 -22.68 46.22
CA SER A 4 6.26 -23.40 44.98
C SER A 4 5.54 -24.73 44.76
N ALA A 5 4.60 -25.14 45.61
CA ALA A 5 4.04 -26.49 45.57
C ALA A 5 2.83 -26.67 44.61
N GLN A 6 2.34 -25.62 43.93
CA GLN A 6 1.12 -25.70 43.10
C GLN A 6 1.21 -24.93 41.77
N LEU A 7 2.33 -25.04 41.04
CA LEU A 7 2.38 -24.53 39.66
C LEU A 7 2.38 -25.69 38.63
N PRO A 8 1.64 -25.58 37.51
CA PRO A 8 1.70 -26.49 36.36
C PRO A 8 3.14 -26.77 35.90
N ASP A 9 3.42 -27.98 35.41
CA ASP A 9 4.78 -28.42 35.08
C ASP A 9 5.46 -27.55 33.99
N CYS A 10 4.68 -26.99 33.06
CA CYS A 10 5.18 -26.00 32.08
C CYS A 10 5.72 -24.72 32.73
N LEU A 11 5.13 -24.27 33.84
CA LEU A 11 5.59 -23.10 34.58
C LEU A 11 6.81 -23.43 35.44
N LYS A 12 7.02 -24.69 35.83
CA LYS A 12 8.25 -25.13 36.50
C LYS A 12 9.44 -25.15 35.55
N GLU A 13 9.25 -25.59 34.30
CA GLU A 13 10.29 -25.53 33.26
C GLU A 13 10.67 -24.08 32.93
N ILE A 14 9.67 -23.20 32.77
CA ILE A 14 9.90 -21.77 32.55
C ILE A 14 10.58 -21.15 33.77
N HIS A 15 10.18 -21.49 34.99
CA HIS A 15 10.82 -21.00 36.21
C HIS A 15 12.25 -21.54 36.38
N ALA A 16 12.54 -22.76 35.91
CA ALA A 16 13.90 -23.32 35.91
C ALA A 16 14.79 -22.58 34.90
N TYR A 17 14.27 -22.24 33.72
CA TYR A 17 14.99 -21.46 32.71
C TYR A 17 15.14 -19.98 33.10
N MET A 18 14.10 -19.40 33.71
CA MET A 18 14.09 -17.99 34.13
C MET A 18 14.74 -17.79 35.50
N GLY A 19 14.89 -18.81 36.33
CA GLY A 19 15.49 -18.71 37.67
C GLY A 19 16.88 -18.05 37.69
N PRO A 20 17.80 -18.40 36.75
CA PRO A 20 19.08 -17.70 36.62
C PRO A 20 18.97 -16.24 36.16
N LEU A 21 17.90 -15.90 35.42
CA LEU A 21 17.64 -14.58 34.83
C LEU A 21 16.84 -13.65 35.75
N ILE A 22 16.03 -14.21 36.65
CA ILE A 22 15.24 -13.49 37.65
C ILE A 22 16.14 -13.24 38.86
N LYS A 23 16.67 -12.02 38.94
CA LYS A 23 17.48 -11.57 40.08
C LYS A 23 16.61 -10.96 41.17
N GLU A 24 16.96 -11.19 42.42
CA GLU A 24 16.31 -10.54 43.56
C GLU A 24 16.47 -9.02 43.46
N ARG A 25 15.49 -8.24 43.96
CA ARG A 25 15.49 -6.77 43.86
C ARG A 25 16.77 -6.13 44.42
N THR A 26 17.36 -6.74 45.45
CA THR A 26 18.61 -6.33 46.09
C THR A 26 19.82 -6.60 45.21
N GLU A 27 19.90 -7.79 44.60
CA GLU A 27 20.95 -8.16 43.63
C GLU A 27 20.86 -7.29 42.36
N ALA A 28 19.65 -7.05 41.86
CA ALA A 28 19.42 -6.16 40.72
C ALA A 28 19.87 -4.71 41.03
N ALA A 29 19.58 -4.19 42.22
CA ALA A 29 20.06 -2.87 42.64
C ALA A 29 21.60 -2.81 42.75
N ARG A 30 22.23 -3.87 43.27
CA ARG A 30 23.70 -4.00 43.33
C ARG A 30 24.31 -4.04 41.93
N ILE A 31 23.75 -4.85 41.01
CA ILE A 31 24.19 -4.94 39.62
C ILE A 31 24.06 -3.57 38.94
N ARG A 32 22.92 -2.87 39.10
CA ARG A 32 22.72 -1.52 38.55
C ARG A 32 23.75 -0.53 39.10
N LYS A 33 24.08 -0.60 40.39
CA LYS A 33 25.11 0.26 41.00
C LYS A 33 26.50 -0.03 40.41
N VAL A 34 26.88 -1.30 40.27
CA VAL A 34 28.15 -1.71 39.66
C VAL A 34 28.22 -1.27 38.19
N LEU A 35 27.15 -1.48 37.42
CA LEU A 35 27.06 -1.03 36.03
C LEU A 35 27.11 0.49 35.93
N ALA A 36 26.40 1.22 36.79
CA ALA A 36 26.46 2.68 36.84
C ALA A 36 27.89 3.17 37.14
N THR A 37 28.61 2.54 38.08
CA THR A 37 30.01 2.88 38.34
C THR A 37 30.91 2.58 37.15
N HIS A 38 30.76 1.42 36.50
CA HIS A 38 31.57 1.05 35.32
C HIS A 38 31.26 1.92 34.10
N LEU A 39 30.00 2.28 33.87
CA LEU A 39 29.63 3.20 32.80
C LEU A 39 30.15 4.60 33.11
N SER A 40 30.08 5.05 34.36
CA SER A 40 30.64 6.33 34.76
C SER A 40 32.17 6.39 34.62
N SER A 41 32.89 5.28 34.81
CA SER A 41 34.35 5.23 34.58
C SER A 41 34.69 5.26 33.09
N CYS A 42 33.99 4.48 32.26
CA CYS A 42 34.19 4.50 30.80
C CYS A 42 33.82 5.85 30.15
N VAL A 43 32.89 6.59 30.75
CA VAL A 43 32.49 7.93 30.29
C VAL A 43 33.52 9.00 30.70
N LYS A 44 34.15 8.88 31.88
CA LYS A 44 35.11 9.87 32.40
C LYS A 44 36.45 9.87 31.65
N GLU A 45 36.89 8.73 31.12
CA GLU A 45 38.16 8.64 30.38
C GLU A 45 38.13 9.32 29.01
N ARG A 46 36.94 9.60 28.46
CA ARG A 46 36.78 10.05 27.08
C ARG A 46 36.38 11.53 26.98
N ASN A 47 37.17 12.44 27.56
CA ASN A 47 37.20 13.89 27.27
C ASN A 47 36.72 14.85 28.37
N GLY A 48 36.79 14.54 29.67
CA GLY A 48 36.61 15.56 30.73
C GLY A 48 35.30 16.36 30.72
N GLN A 49 34.34 16.00 29.86
CA GLN A 49 33.05 16.63 29.68
C GLN A 49 32.02 15.68 30.27
N SER A 50 31.46 16.08 31.40
CA SER A 50 30.30 15.44 32.01
C SER A 50 29.15 15.40 31.00
N LEU A 51 28.72 14.20 30.61
CA LEU A 51 27.58 13.99 29.73
C LEU A 51 26.30 14.53 30.38
N SER A 52 25.82 15.69 29.94
CA SER A 52 24.49 16.22 30.26
C SER A 52 23.38 15.60 29.40
N LEU A 53 23.71 14.66 28.52
CA LEU A 53 22.77 14.05 27.57
C LEU A 53 22.47 12.59 27.93
N PRO A 54 21.20 12.16 27.91
CA PRO A 54 20.84 10.76 28.16
C PRO A 54 21.48 9.83 27.12
N LEU A 55 21.96 8.67 27.58
CA LEU A 55 22.68 7.65 26.79
C LEU A 55 21.94 7.17 25.53
N SER A 56 20.62 7.40 25.46
CA SER A 56 19.75 7.12 24.31
C SER A 56 19.97 8.05 23.11
N LEU A 57 20.63 9.20 23.31
CA LEU A 57 20.88 10.21 22.26
C LEU A 57 22.32 10.22 21.76
N LEU A 58 23.17 9.32 22.26
CA LEU A 58 24.54 9.19 21.76
C LEU A 58 24.52 8.50 20.39
N SER A 59 24.90 9.25 19.36
CA SER A 59 25.05 8.75 18.01
C SER A 59 26.10 7.64 17.95
N ALA A 60 25.81 6.58 17.20
CA ALA A 60 26.68 5.42 16.96
C ALA A 60 27.96 5.76 16.15
N SER A 61 28.34 7.05 16.08
CA SER A 61 29.59 7.53 15.50
C SER A 61 30.74 7.59 16.52
N SER A 62 30.47 7.33 17.80
CA SER A 62 31.54 7.25 18.81
C SER A 62 32.46 6.06 18.50
N ASN A 63 33.68 6.36 18.06
CA ASN A 63 34.68 5.38 17.70
C ASN A 63 35.12 4.61 18.96
N VAL A 64 34.47 3.49 19.32
CA VAL A 64 34.79 2.71 20.54
C VAL A 64 36.11 1.95 20.39
N GLU A 65 37.20 2.71 20.40
CA GLU A 65 38.54 2.29 20.76
C GLU A 65 38.80 2.77 22.18
N ALA A 66 38.19 2.10 23.16
CA ALA A 66 38.61 2.25 24.55
C ALA A 66 38.28 0.98 25.33
N THR A 67 39.36 0.36 25.82
CA THR A 67 39.46 -0.71 26.83
C THR A 67 39.20 -2.15 26.38
N SER A 68 40.27 -2.79 25.86
CA SER A 68 40.45 -4.23 25.67
C SER A 68 40.75 -5.00 26.96
N ALA A 69 40.86 -4.32 28.11
CA ALA A 69 41.20 -4.94 29.38
C ALA A 69 39.94 -5.33 30.16
N GLY A 70 39.42 -6.54 29.93
CA GLY A 70 38.44 -7.18 30.84
C GLY A 70 37.24 -7.86 30.18
N ILE A 71 37.01 -7.68 28.87
CA ILE A 71 35.86 -8.28 28.19
C ILE A 71 36.22 -9.70 27.74
N ARG A 72 35.67 -10.73 28.42
CA ARG A 72 35.86 -12.16 28.11
C ARG A 72 34.52 -12.83 27.78
N GLY A 73 34.54 -13.89 26.97
CA GLY A 73 33.35 -14.68 26.60
C GLY A 73 32.47 -14.03 25.53
N ILE A 74 31.17 -14.31 25.58
CA ILE A 74 30.14 -13.91 24.59
C ILE A 74 30.16 -12.42 24.28
N ARG A 75 30.42 -11.57 25.29
CA ARG A 75 30.48 -10.11 25.11
C ARG A 75 31.63 -9.69 24.17
N ARG A 76 32.74 -10.43 24.16
CA ARG A 76 33.87 -10.19 23.24
C ARG A 76 33.50 -10.55 21.81
N GLU A 77 32.83 -11.69 21.63
CA GLU A 77 32.35 -12.14 20.32
C GLU A 77 31.30 -11.18 19.76
N TYR A 78 30.35 -10.75 20.58
CA TYR A 78 29.38 -9.74 20.21
C TYR A 78 30.05 -8.45 19.74
N LEU A 79 31.03 -7.93 20.49
CA LEU A 79 31.76 -6.73 20.10
C LEU A 79 32.58 -6.93 18.82
N ARG A 80 33.16 -8.12 18.62
CA ARG A 80 33.86 -8.47 17.37
C ARG A 80 32.88 -8.45 16.20
N SER A 81 31.71 -9.08 16.34
CA SER A 81 30.66 -9.11 15.31
C SER A 81 30.08 -7.72 15.05
N ALA A 82 29.86 -6.91 16.08
CA ALA A 82 29.41 -5.52 15.93
C ALA A 82 30.43 -4.67 15.17
N LYS A 83 31.73 -4.81 15.48
CA LYS A 83 32.81 -4.15 14.74
C LYS A 83 32.88 -4.61 13.28
N ALA A 84 32.73 -5.91 13.03
CA ALA A 84 32.68 -6.45 11.68
C ALA A 84 31.48 -5.92 10.90
N ASN A 85 30.31 -5.80 11.53
CA ASN A 85 29.11 -5.22 10.92
C ASN A 85 29.30 -3.74 10.58
N VAL A 86 29.82 -2.93 11.52
CA VAL A 86 30.14 -1.53 11.26
C VAL A 86 31.16 -1.37 10.13
N LYS A 87 32.15 -2.27 10.04
CA LYS A 87 33.10 -2.31 8.92
C LYS A 87 32.40 -2.65 7.61
N ALA A 88 31.55 -3.69 7.59
CA ALA A 88 30.80 -4.10 6.40
C ALA A 88 29.84 -3.00 5.91
N GLN A 89 29.19 -2.27 6.83
CA GLN A 89 28.36 -1.12 6.48
C GLN A 89 29.17 -0.01 5.82
N LYS A 90 30.35 0.32 6.36
CA LYS A 90 31.25 1.31 5.75
C LYS A 90 31.72 0.87 4.37
N GLU A 91 32.09 -0.39 4.21
CA GLU A 91 32.49 -0.95 2.91
C GLU A 91 31.33 -0.93 1.91
N TYR A 92 30.11 -1.26 2.35
CA TYR A 92 28.90 -1.13 1.54
C TYR A 92 28.65 0.32 1.11
N ASP A 93 28.77 1.28 2.03
CA ASP A 93 28.58 2.70 1.72
C ASP A 93 29.66 3.24 0.78
N ILE A 94 30.88 2.69 0.83
CA ILE A 94 31.95 2.98 -0.14
C ILE A 94 31.59 2.39 -1.50
N ALA A 95 31.26 1.10 -1.57
CA ALA A 95 30.88 0.42 -2.81
C ALA A 95 29.64 1.05 -3.47
N LEU A 96 28.67 1.50 -2.68
CA LEU A 96 27.49 2.21 -3.14
C LEU A 96 27.86 3.56 -3.77
N ARG A 97 28.78 4.31 -3.15
CA ARG A 97 29.28 5.57 -3.70
C ARG A 97 30.08 5.34 -4.98
N GLU A 98 30.92 4.33 -5.03
CA GLU A 98 31.66 3.93 -6.25
C GLU A 98 30.70 3.57 -7.38
N TYR A 99 29.67 2.74 -7.11
CA TYR A 99 28.65 2.40 -8.09
C TYR A 99 27.87 3.63 -8.59
N GLN A 100 27.52 4.55 -7.69
CA GLN A 100 26.87 5.82 -8.07
C GLN A 100 27.79 6.69 -8.94
N THR A 101 29.08 6.74 -8.66
CA THR A 101 30.05 7.50 -9.47
C THR A 101 30.23 6.90 -10.86
N LEU A 102 30.34 5.57 -10.98
CA LEU A 102 30.43 4.89 -12.28
C LEU A 102 29.15 5.06 -13.11
N ARG A 103 27.98 4.95 -12.48
CA ARG A 103 26.69 5.22 -13.13
C ARG A 103 26.56 6.67 -13.59
N SER A 104 27.09 7.62 -12.82
CA SER A 104 27.11 9.03 -13.23
C SER A 104 28.03 9.25 -14.43
N PHE A 105 29.19 8.57 -14.48
CA PHE A 105 30.16 8.66 -15.56
C PHE A 105 29.63 8.07 -16.88
N GLU A 106 28.95 6.91 -16.85
CA GLU A 106 28.22 6.35 -18.01
C GLU A 106 27.12 7.28 -18.53
N MET A 107 26.49 8.08 -17.65
CA MET A 107 25.45 9.02 -18.03
C MET A 107 25.98 10.29 -18.71
N TYR A 108 27.28 10.61 -18.58
CA TYR A 108 27.92 11.75 -19.23
C TYR A 108 28.44 11.45 -20.65
N GLU A 109 28.73 10.20 -21.02
CA GLU A 109 29.12 9.86 -22.40
C GLU A 109 27.94 9.81 -23.39
N VAL A 110 26.71 9.52 -22.92
CA VAL A 110 25.53 9.42 -23.81
C VAL A 110 24.76 10.74 -23.95
N LYS A 111 25.03 11.73 -23.09
CA LYS A 111 24.24 12.99 -23.03
C LYS A 111 24.96 14.18 -23.66
N GLY A 112 25.59 13.97 -24.81
CA GLY A 112 26.09 15.01 -25.70
C GLY A 112 25.02 15.65 -26.61
N ARG A 113 23.73 15.67 -26.24
CA ARG A 113 22.72 16.51 -26.94
C ARG A 113 21.41 16.59 -26.14
N SER A 114 21.28 17.65 -25.33
CA SER A 114 20.05 18.40 -25.08
C SER A 114 20.12 19.05 -23.70
N GLN A 115 20.23 20.38 -23.74
CA GLN A 115 20.36 21.27 -22.60
C GLN A 115 18.98 21.80 -22.19
N ILE A 116 18.84 21.99 -20.86
CA ILE A 116 18.04 23.03 -20.18
C ILE A 116 16.51 22.86 -20.20
N ALA A 117 15.96 22.49 -19.03
CA ALA A 117 14.77 23.13 -18.47
C ALA A 117 14.68 22.88 -16.96
N ASN A 118 14.44 23.97 -16.23
CA ASN A 118 14.32 24.07 -14.78
C ASN A 118 13.09 23.31 -14.25
N SER A 119 13.20 22.76 -13.04
CA SER A 119 12.19 22.91 -11.96
C SER A 119 12.43 21.88 -10.84
N SER A 120 12.56 22.42 -9.64
CA SER A 120 12.82 21.75 -8.37
C SER A 120 11.53 21.18 -7.76
N SER A 121 10.92 20.20 -8.43
CA SER A 121 9.72 19.50 -7.89
C SER A 121 9.61 18.02 -8.29
N ASP A 122 10.63 17.43 -8.91
CA ASP A 122 10.44 16.20 -9.70
C ASP A 122 11.45 15.07 -9.41
N HIS A 123 12.04 15.04 -8.21
CA HIS A 123 13.00 14.00 -7.84
C HIS A 123 12.35 12.62 -7.61
N SER A 124 11.05 12.58 -7.28
CA SER A 124 10.28 11.34 -7.10
C SER A 124 9.99 10.65 -8.45
N ALA A 125 9.56 11.40 -9.47
CA ALA A 125 9.28 10.85 -10.80
C ALA A 125 10.56 10.38 -11.53
N LYS A 126 11.68 11.10 -11.33
CA LYS A 126 12.99 10.75 -11.91
C LYS A 126 13.62 9.48 -11.32
N CYS A 127 13.22 9.05 -10.12
CA CYS A 127 13.71 7.79 -9.53
C CYS A 127 12.90 6.56 -9.96
N ILE A 128 11.60 6.74 -10.23
CA ILE A 128 10.70 5.63 -10.61
C ILE A 128 10.87 5.26 -12.09
N GLY A 129 11.11 6.22 -12.98
CA GLY A 129 11.33 5.97 -14.41
C GLY A 129 12.42 4.91 -14.68
N PRO A 130 13.64 5.08 -14.15
CA PRO A 130 14.71 4.10 -14.30
C PRO A 130 14.40 2.74 -13.67
N PHE A 131 13.64 2.69 -12.58
CA PHE A 131 13.22 1.45 -11.94
C PHE A 131 12.21 0.69 -12.81
N VAL A 132 11.24 1.38 -13.39
CA VAL A 132 10.26 0.79 -14.32
C VAL A 132 10.95 0.27 -15.58
N GLU A 133 11.89 1.04 -16.14
CA GLU A 133 12.70 0.60 -17.27
C GLU A 133 13.53 -0.65 -16.94
N LEU A 134 14.12 -0.73 -15.75
CA LEU A 134 14.86 -1.89 -15.28
C LEU A 134 13.98 -3.13 -15.04
N VAL A 135 12.76 -2.95 -14.53
CA VAL A 135 11.78 -4.04 -14.40
C VAL A 135 11.33 -4.51 -15.78
N GLN A 136 11.10 -3.60 -16.72
CA GLN A 136 10.76 -3.96 -18.10
C GLN A 136 11.90 -4.68 -18.82
N SER A 137 13.14 -4.25 -18.63
CA SER A 137 14.31 -4.91 -19.22
C SER A 137 14.54 -6.29 -18.62
N ARG A 138 14.36 -6.47 -17.30
CA ARG A 138 14.35 -7.78 -16.64
C ARG A 138 13.28 -8.70 -17.21
N ARG A 139 12.04 -8.23 -17.33
CA ARG A 139 10.94 -9.01 -17.95
C ARG A 139 11.25 -9.41 -19.40
N LYS A 140 11.86 -8.51 -20.19
CA LYS A 140 12.30 -8.83 -21.56
C LYS A 140 13.40 -9.87 -21.57
N HIS A 141 14.38 -9.73 -20.68
CA HIS A 141 15.49 -10.69 -20.55
C HIS A 141 14.99 -12.07 -20.10
N ASP A 142 14.06 -12.15 -19.15
CA ASP A 142 13.48 -13.41 -18.70
C ASP A 142 12.67 -14.07 -19.82
N ARG A 143 11.90 -13.30 -20.60
CA ARG A 143 11.22 -13.81 -21.81
C ARG A 143 12.20 -14.37 -22.83
N LEU A 144 13.31 -13.67 -23.08
CA LEU A 144 14.35 -14.13 -24.00
C LEU A 144 15.05 -15.38 -23.46
N ARG A 145 15.30 -15.47 -22.16
CA ARG A 145 15.86 -16.68 -21.52
C ARG A 145 14.90 -17.85 -21.63
N ILE A 146 13.60 -17.63 -21.43
CA ILE A 146 12.57 -18.65 -21.62
C ILE A 146 12.54 -19.11 -23.08
N LEU A 147 12.54 -18.19 -24.04
CA LEU A 147 12.59 -18.52 -25.47
C LEU A 147 13.89 -19.25 -25.84
N GLN A 148 15.03 -18.85 -25.28
CA GLN A 148 16.31 -19.51 -25.47
C GLN A 148 16.27 -20.92 -24.86
N ASN A 149 15.71 -21.10 -23.67
CA ASN A 149 15.54 -22.41 -23.06
C ASN A 149 14.63 -23.29 -23.92
N TYR A 150 13.52 -22.76 -24.44
CA TYR A 150 12.65 -23.52 -25.34
C TYR A 150 13.34 -23.87 -26.65
N LEU A 151 14.10 -22.92 -27.22
CA LEU A 151 14.88 -23.14 -28.44
C LEU A 151 16.00 -24.15 -28.19
N ASP A 152 16.65 -24.12 -27.03
CA ASP A 152 17.66 -25.10 -26.61
C ASP A 152 17.04 -26.48 -26.35
N THR A 153 15.84 -26.55 -25.78
CA THR A 153 15.12 -27.82 -25.62
C THR A 153 14.62 -28.37 -26.96
N ALA A 154 14.25 -27.49 -27.90
CA ALA A 154 13.86 -27.86 -29.25
C ALA A 154 15.07 -28.22 -30.13
N SER A 155 16.23 -27.59 -29.92
CA SER A 155 17.47 -27.92 -30.63
C SER A 155 18.11 -29.21 -30.10
N ARG A 156 17.94 -29.51 -28.82
CA ARG A 156 18.30 -30.81 -28.20
C ARG A 156 17.39 -31.96 -28.64
N LYS A 157 16.21 -31.68 -29.21
CA LYS A 157 15.26 -32.68 -29.71
C LYS A 157 15.10 -32.51 -31.21
N PRO A 158 15.92 -33.14 -32.05
CA PRO A 158 15.81 -32.97 -33.50
C PRO A 158 14.40 -33.35 -33.96
N ALA A 159 13.66 -32.38 -34.49
CA ALA A 159 12.34 -32.58 -35.11
C ALA A 159 12.39 -33.49 -36.37
N ALA A 160 13.52 -34.12 -36.63
CA ALA A 160 13.81 -34.98 -37.78
C ALA A 160 13.87 -36.48 -37.45
N GLU A 161 13.66 -36.90 -36.19
CA GLU A 161 13.41 -38.32 -35.90
C GLU A 161 11.90 -38.62 -36.02
N ALA A 162 11.53 -39.35 -37.07
CA ALA A 162 10.17 -39.71 -37.46
C ALA A 162 9.37 -40.52 -36.42
N THR A 163 9.93 -40.75 -35.24
CA THR A 163 9.35 -41.54 -34.14
C THR A 163 8.74 -40.69 -33.03
N HIS A 164 9.03 -39.38 -32.97
CA HIS A 164 8.64 -38.55 -31.80
C HIS A 164 7.28 -37.83 -31.94
N PHE A 165 6.76 -37.68 -33.16
CA PHE A 165 5.38 -37.25 -33.41
C PHE A 165 4.54 -38.41 -33.94
N ASN A 166 4.46 -39.51 -33.18
CA ASN A 166 3.49 -40.56 -33.46
C ASN A 166 2.17 -40.21 -32.77
N PRO A 167 1.16 -39.67 -33.49
CA PRO A 167 -0.09 -39.20 -32.88
C PRO A 167 -0.82 -40.32 -32.13
N GLU A 168 -0.63 -41.56 -32.56
CA GLU A 168 -1.15 -42.78 -31.94
C GLU A 168 -0.55 -43.08 -30.55
N SER A 169 0.65 -42.57 -30.23
CA SER A 169 1.31 -42.81 -28.94
C SER A 169 0.92 -41.80 -27.87
N VAL A 170 0.67 -40.54 -28.27
CA VAL A 170 0.22 -39.45 -27.38
C VAL A 170 -1.26 -39.59 -27.02
N LEU A 171 -2.06 -40.21 -27.89
CA LEU A 171 -3.50 -40.40 -27.70
C LEU A 171 -3.87 -41.67 -26.92
N LYS A 172 -2.93 -42.56 -26.61
CA LYS A 172 -3.18 -43.81 -25.89
C LYS A 172 -3.47 -43.64 -24.39
N ASP A 173 -2.95 -42.58 -23.78
CA ASP A 173 -3.13 -42.33 -22.34
C ASP A 173 -4.40 -41.52 -21.99
N VAL A 174 -5.12 -41.01 -22.99
CA VAL A 174 -6.38 -40.28 -22.76
C VAL A 174 -7.56 -41.25 -22.84
N LYS A 175 -7.75 -42.04 -21.78
CA LYS A 175 -8.97 -42.85 -21.61
C LYS A 175 -10.18 -41.91 -21.48
N LYS A 176 -10.99 -41.88 -22.56
CA LYS A 176 -12.34 -41.33 -22.70
C LYS A 176 -12.43 -39.80 -22.86
N LEU A 177 -12.22 -39.34 -24.09
CA LEU A 177 -12.84 -38.07 -24.53
C LEU A 177 -14.37 -38.27 -24.66
N PRO A 178 -15.19 -37.25 -24.34
CA PRO A 178 -16.60 -37.24 -24.74
C PRO A 178 -16.67 -37.31 -26.28
N LYS A 179 -17.62 -38.10 -26.80
CA LYS A 179 -17.87 -38.21 -28.23
C LYS A 179 -18.21 -36.82 -28.77
N ILE A 180 -17.30 -36.26 -29.56
CA ILE A 180 -17.50 -35.01 -30.28
C ILE A 180 -18.73 -35.21 -31.20
N PRO A 181 -19.69 -34.26 -31.23
CA PRO A 181 -20.82 -34.30 -32.16
C PRO A 181 -20.33 -34.46 -33.60
N ARG A 182 -20.95 -35.37 -34.34
CA ARG A 182 -20.52 -35.73 -35.71
C ARG A 182 -20.59 -34.56 -36.69
N GLU A 183 -21.32 -33.50 -36.36
CA GLU A 183 -21.41 -32.26 -37.17
C GLU A 183 -20.11 -31.45 -37.21
N VAL A 184 -19.17 -31.61 -36.27
CA VAL A 184 -17.87 -30.90 -36.33
C VAL A 184 -16.82 -31.68 -37.12
N LEU A 185 -17.00 -32.99 -37.30
CA LEU A 185 -16.15 -33.84 -38.15
C LEU A 185 -16.63 -33.86 -39.61
N GLU A 186 -17.87 -33.47 -39.87
CA GLU A 186 -18.37 -33.21 -41.22
C GLU A 186 -18.04 -31.77 -41.65
N ILE A 187 -16.74 -31.50 -41.84
CA ILE A 187 -16.37 -30.72 -43.03
C ILE A 187 -17.07 -31.43 -44.19
N PRO A 188 -17.77 -30.77 -45.12
CA PRO A 188 -18.44 -31.44 -46.21
C PRO A 188 -17.40 -32.07 -47.14
N SER A 189 -16.93 -33.26 -46.74
CA SER A 189 -16.36 -34.30 -47.57
C SER A 189 -17.56 -35.02 -48.17
N SER A 190 -18.31 -34.29 -48.98
CA SER A 190 -19.36 -34.88 -49.77
C SER A 190 -18.72 -35.61 -50.94
N HIS A 191 -18.83 -36.94 -50.83
CA HIS A 191 -18.82 -37.94 -51.90
C HIS A 191 -17.47 -38.53 -52.31
N ALA A 192 -17.29 -39.76 -51.82
CA ALA A 192 -17.07 -40.98 -52.60
C ALA A 192 -16.06 -40.89 -53.74
N ALA A 193 -14.96 -41.62 -53.56
CA ALA A 193 -14.14 -42.12 -54.64
C ALA A 193 -15.01 -42.84 -55.70
N SER A 194 -15.18 -42.21 -56.84
CA SER A 194 -15.34 -42.88 -58.13
C SER A 194 -14.77 -41.99 -59.22
N ASP A 195 -13.79 -42.53 -59.94
CA ASP A 195 -13.17 -42.10 -61.20
C ASP A 195 -13.14 -40.61 -61.60
N GLY A 196 -11.92 -40.09 -61.74
CA GLY A 196 -11.63 -38.91 -62.56
C GLY A 196 -12.17 -37.60 -62.01
N THR A 197 -11.70 -37.16 -60.84
CA THR A 197 -11.95 -35.79 -60.37
C THR A 197 -11.38 -34.80 -61.39
N ASP A 198 -12.26 -34.18 -62.16
CA ASP A 198 -11.91 -33.14 -63.13
C ASP A 198 -11.13 -32.03 -62.41
N LEU A 199 -9.81 -31.96 -62.69
CA LEU A 199 -8.88 -31.03 -62.07
C LEU A 199 -9.40 -29.58 -62.19
N ASN A 200 -10.10 -29.28 -63.28
CA ASN A 200 -10.70 -27.98 -63.54
C ASN A 200 -11.86 -27.66 -62.58
N ALA A 201 -12.62 -28.66 -62.12
CA ALA A 201 -13.66 -28.48 -61.12
C ALA A 201 -13.06 -28.16 -59.73
N LEU A 202 -11.92 -28.77 -59.39
CA LEU A 202 -11.19 -28.47 -58.16
C LEU A 202 -10.56 -27.07 -58.22
N VAL A 203 -9.94 -26.72 -59.36
CA VAL A 203 -9.34 -25.40 -59.58
C VAL A 203 -10.41 -24.31 -59.53
N SER A 204 -11.55 -24.48 -60.19
CA SER A 204 -12.65 -23.50 -60.15
C SER A 204 -13.26 -23.34 -58.74
N ARG A 205 -13.34 -24.42 -57.95
CA ARG A 205 -13.73 -24.35 -56.53
C ARG A 205 -12.70 -23.58 -55.70
N LEU A 206 -11.41 -23.82 -55.95
CA LEU A 206 -10.33 -23.13 -55.27
C LEU A 206 -10.30 -21.64 -55.66
N GLU A 207 -10.43 -21.32 -56.94
CA GLU A 207 -10.57 -19.94 -57.45
C GLU A 207 -11.77 -19.22 -56.83
N LYS A 208 -12.93 -19.88 -56.74
CA LYS A 208 -14.11 -19.34 -56.07
C LYS A 208 -13.84 -19.09 -54.58
N SER A 209 -13.18 -20.01 -53.91
CA SER A 209 -12.81 -19.85 -52.49
C SER A 209 -11.82 -18.69 -52.28
N VAL A 210 -10.79 -18.59 -53.14
CA VAL A 210 -9.79 -17.53 -53.10
C VAL A 210 -10.42 -16.17 -53.41
N LEU A 211 -11.33 -16.10 -54.37
CA LEU A 211 -12.05 -14.88 -54.70
C LEU A 211 -12.97 -14.46 -53.54
N SER A 212 -13.68 -15.41 -52.94
CA SER A 212 -14.52 -15.13 -51.76
C SER A 212 -13.71 -14.65 -50.56
N ALA A 213 -12.55 -15.25 -50.30
CA ALA A 213 -11.63 -14.85 -49.25
C ALA A 213 -11.02 -13.47 -49.52
N LYS A 214 -10.62 -13.18 -50.77
CA LYS A 214 -10.14 -11.84 -51.16
C LYS A 214 -11.22 -10.78 -51.01
N LEU A 215 -12.47 -11.11 -51.30
CA LEU A 215 -13.60 -10.18 -51.16
C LEU A 215 -13.91 -9.91 -49.69
N LEU A 216 -13.86 -10.94 -48.83
CA LEU A 216 -13.95 -10.80 -47.37
C LEU A 216 -12.81 -9.94 -46.82
N LEU A 217 -11.57 -10.22 -47.21
CA LEU A 217 -10.40 -9.43 -46.79
C LEU A 217 -10.55 -7.95 -47.18
N ARG A 218 -11.03 -7.66 -48.40
CA ARG A 218 -11.28 -6.27 -48.81
C ARG A 218 -12.40 -5.60 -48.03
N LYS A 219 -13.43 -6.35 -47.63
CA LYS A 219 -14.49 -5.82 -46.75
C LYS A 219 -13.94 -5.47 -45.38
N GLU A 220 -13.14 -6.36 -44.79
CA GLU A 220 -12.48 -6.13 -43.50
C GLU A 220 -11.50 -4.98 -43.56
N GLN A 221 -10.64 -4.90 -44.58
CA GLN A 221 -9.72 -3.77 -44.78
C GLN A 221 -10.46 -2.43 -44.90
N LYS A 222 -11.62 -2.38 -45.56
CA LYS A 222 -12.46 -1.17 -45.62
C LYS A 222 -13.06 -0.83 -44.26
N LEU A 223 -13.49 -1.83 -43.49
CA LEU A 223 -14.02 -1.63 -42.14
C LEU A 223 -12.92 -1.13 -41.19
N LEU A 224 -11.73 -1.72 -41.29
CA LEU A 224 -10.53 -1.34 -40.55
C LEU A 224 -10.11 0.09 -40.93
N ALA A 225 -10.07 0.45 -42.21
CA ALA A 225 -9.80 1.81 -42.66
C ALA A 225 -10.85 2.82 -42.15
N LYS A 226 -12.13 2.43 -42.11
CA LYS A 226 -13.22 3.26 -41.55
C LYS A 226 -13.07 3.46 -40.04
N VAL A 227 -12.63 2.44 -39.30
CA VAL A 227 -12.33 2.53 -37.86
C VAL A 227 -11.10 3.41 -37.64
N HIS A 228 -10.05 3.28 -38.45
CA HIS A 228 -8.87 4.13 -38.36
C HIS A 228 -9.16 5.59 -38.73
N SER A 229 -9.99 5.87 -39.74
CA SER A 229 -10.39 7.25 -40.06
C SER A 229 -11.32 7.84 -39.00
N SER A 230 -12.16 7.01 -38.35
CA SER A 230 -12.96 7.42 -37.19
C SER A 230 -12.12 7.68 -35.94
N ASN A 231 -10.99 6.99 -35.78
CA ASN A 231 -10.07 7.15 -34.64
C ASN A 231 -8.90 8.11 -34.93
N GLY A 232 -8.78 8.64 -36.15
CA GLY A 232 -7.70 9.52 -36.57
C GLY A 232 -7.77 10.94 -36.02
N SER A 233 -8.84 11.28 -35.28
CA SER A 233 -9.03 12.58 -34.64
C SER A 233 -9.46 12.41 -33.19
N MET A 234 -8.63 11.76 -32.37
CA MET A 234 -8.75 11.86 -30.91
C MET A 234 -7.48 12.49 -30.35
N PRO A 235 -7.53 13.72 -29.79
CA PRO A 235 -6.44 14.20 -28.95
C PRO A 235 -6.33 13.26 -27.75
N ALA A 236 -5.10 12.99 -27.32
CA ALA A 236 -4.72 12.07 -26.25
C ALA A 236 -5.80 11.95 -25.17
N VAL A 237 -6.61 10.88 -25.24
CA VAL A 237 -7.80 10.77 -24.42
C VAL A 237 -7.39 10.51 -22.98
N ALA A 238 -7.84 11.38 -22.08
CA ALA A 238 -7.63 11.27 -20.64
C ALA A 238 -8.00 9.87 -20.15
N GLY A 239 -7.20 9.32 -19.22
CA GLY A 239 -7.28 7.92 -18.77
C GLY A 239 -8.63 7.42 -18.25
N GLY A 240 -9.61 8.31 -18.07
CA GLY A 240 -11.00 7.97 -17.75
C GLY A 240 -11.75 7.26 -18.89
N SER A 241 -11.57 7.68 -20.14
CA SER A 241 -12.26 7.05 -21.29
C SER A 241 -11.73 5.65 -21.60
N LYS A 242 -10.45 5.39 -21.30
CA LYS A 242 -9.85 4.07 -21.43
C LYS A 242 -10.38 3.12 -20.37
N LEU A 243 -10.60 3.61 -19.15
CA LEU A 243 -11.21 2.81 -18.09
C LEU A 243 -12.67 2.51 -18.41
N GLU A 244 -13.40 3.48 -18.97
CA GLU A 244 -14.77 3.31 -19.42
C GLU A 244 -14.86 2.33 -20.60
N ALA A 245 -13.99 2.44 -21.61
CA ALA A 245 -13.92 1.48 -22.72
C ALA A 245 -13.51 0.07 -22.27
N LEU A 246 -12.63 -0.05 -21.26
CA LEU A 246 -12.31 -1.35 -20.65
C LEU A 246 -13.50 -1.89 -19.82
N GLY A 247 -14.27 -1.00 -19.20
CA GLY A 247 -15.51 -1.33 -18.51
C GLY A 247 -16.58 -1.85 -19.47
N THR A 248 -16.79 -1.19 -20.61
CA THR A 248 -17.77 -1.61 -21.62
C THR A 248 -17.37 -2.92 -22.28
N THR A 249 -16.10 -3.08 -22.67
CA THR A 249 -15.60 -4.36 -23.22
C THR A 249 -15.69 -5.49 -22.20
N ARG A 250 -15.40 -5.25 -20.92
CA ARG A 250 -15.61 -6.24 -19.87
C ARG A 250 -17.09 -6.64 -19.77
N ASN A 251 -17.99 -5.67 -19.76
CA ASN A 251 -19.43 -5.92 -19.63
C ASN A 251 -19.99 -6.65 -20.85
N GLU A 252 -19.53 -6.33 -22.07
CA GLU A 252 -19.89 -7.07 -23.28
C GLU A 252 -19.37 -8.51 -23.26
N LEU A 253 -18.15 -8.73 -22.76
CA LEU A 253 -17.57 -10.06 -22.68
C LEU A 253 -18.27 -10.92 -21.62
N ILE A 254 -18.66 -10.31 -20.49
CA ILE A 254 -19.51 -10.95 -19.48
C ILE A 254 -20.88 -11.29 -20.09
N SER A 255 -21.55 -10.34 -20.75
CA SER A 255 -22.83 -10.59 -21.42
C SER A 255 -22.70 -11.69 -22.48
N TRP A 256 -21.63 -11.69 -23.28
CA TRP A 256 -21.38 -12.75 -24.24
C TRP A 256 -21.20 -14.11 -23.57
N ILE A 257 -20.38 -14.19 -22.51
CA ILE A 257 -20.20 -15.42 -21.73
C ILE A 257 -21.52 -15.87 -21.09
N GLU A 258 -22.31 -14.95 -20.53
CA GLU A 258 -23.60 -15.25 -19.92
C GLU A 258 -24.61 -15.74 -20.96
N THR A 259 -24.62 -15.14 -22.16
CA THR A 259 -25.47 -15.62 -23.26
C THR A 259 -25.03 -16.96 -23.81
N GLU A 260 -23.71 -17.22 -23.90
CA GLU A 260 -23.20 -18.53 -24.34
C GLU A 260 -23.37 -19.61 -23.27
N LEU A 261 -23.22 -19.28 -21.98
CA LEU A 261 -23.54 -20.18 -20.87
C LEU A 261 -25.04 -20.44 -20.76
N GLY A 262 -25.88 -19.42 -21.05
CA GLY A 262 -27.34 -19.58 -21.13
C GLY A 262 -27.73 -20.54 -22.26
N LYS A 263 -27.15 -20.38 -23.45
CA LYS A 263 -27.34 -21.30 -24.59
C LYS A 263 -26.76 -22.71 -24.36
N ALA A 264 -25.78 -22.86 -23.49
CA ALA A 264 -25.22 -24.16 -23.13
C ALA A 264 -26.01 -24.85 -21.99
N ASN A 265 -26.77 -24.08 -21.20
CA ASN A 265 -27.65 -24.59 -20.14
C ASN A 265 -29.05 -24.91 -20.67
N ASP A 266 -29.51 -24.22 -21.70
CA ASP A 266 -30.68 -24.62 -22.50
C ASP A 266 -30.20 -25.67 -23.52
N GLY A 267 -30.33 -26.95 -23.16
CA GLY A 267 -30.17 -28.04 -24.11
C GLY A 267 -31.14 -27.85 -25.29
N PRO A 268 -30.94 -28.55 -26.42
CA PRO A 268 -31.83 -28.41 -27.57
C PRO A 268 -33.25 -28.86 -27.16
N GLU A 269 -34.11 -27.88 -26.87
CA GLU A 269 -35.56 -28.04 -26.88
C GLU A 269 -35.93 -28.37 -28.32
N GLU A 270 -36.04 -29.67 -28.60
CA GLU A 270 -36.78 -30.12 -29.76
C GLU A 270 -38.24 -29.69 -29.58
N ASP A 271 -38.74 -28.95 -30.56
CA ASP A 271 -40.14 -28.70 -30.78
C ASP A 271 -40.95 -30.01 -30.70
N CYS A 272 -41.54 -30.29 -29.55
CA CYS A 272 -42.59 -31.29 -29.40
C CYS A 272 -43.78 -30.66 -28.69
N THR A 273 -44.66 -30.10 -29.51
CA THR A 273 -46.00 -29.68 -29.12
C THR A 273 -46.79 -30.89 -28.63
N GLY A 274 -47.14 -30.90 -27.35
CA GLY A 274 -47.99 -31.93 -26.75
C GLY A 274 -48.54 -31.50 -25.40
N LYS A 275 -49.69 -30.83 -25.41
CA LYS A 275 -50.50 -30.56 -24.21
C LYS A 275 -50.99 -31.87 -23.60
N GLN A 276 -50.74 -32.06 -22.31
CA GLN A 276 -51.64 -32.76 -21.37
C GLN A 276 -51.18 -32.37 -19.96
N GLU A 277 -51.89 -31.43 -19.34
CA GLU A 277 -52.90 -31.68 -18.30
C GLU A 277 -52.30 -32.17 -16.97
N LEU A 278 -52.54 -31.33 -15.97
CA LEU A 278 -52.37 -31.50 -14.55
C LEU A 278 -52.58 -32.94 -14.08
N ASP A 279 -51.62 -33.46 -13.31
CA ASP A 279 -51.98 -34.21 -12.12
C ASP A 279 -50.95 -34.07 -11.00
N ASN A 280 -51.53 -34.04 -9.81
CA ASN A 280 -51.01 -33.63 -8.52
C ASN A 280 -50.30 -34.81 -7.82
N ASP A 281 -49.02 -34.68 -7.48
CA ASP A 281 -48.46 -35.44 -6.35
C ASP A 281 -47.21 -34.79 -5.73
N GLY A 282 -47.44 -33.82 -4.83
CA GLY A 282 -46.40 -33.14 -4.03
C GLY A 282 -45.73 -34.02 -2.96
N ARG A 283 -45.74 -35.35 -3.13
CA ARG A 283 -45.20 -36.33 -2.16
C ARG A 283 -43.88 -36.96 -2.62
N GLY A 284 -43.58 -36.98 -3.91
CA GLY A 284 -42.33 -37.55 -4.45
C GLY A 284 -41.13 -36.59 -4.41
N ASP A 285 -41.38 -35.28 -4.39
CA ASP A 285 -40.32 -34.27 -4.46
C ASP A 285 -39.56 -34.13 -3.14
N ASN A 286 -40.27 -34.25 -2.00
CA ASN A 286 -39.65 -34.24 -0.66
C ASN A 286 -38.73 -35.45 -0.44
N ASP A 287 -39.13 -36.65 -0.89
CA ASP A 287 -38.30 -37.85 -0.81
C ASP A 287 -37.04 -37.75 -1.70
N LEU A 288 -37.12 -37.00 -2.80
CA LEU A 288 -36.00 -36.76 -3.71
C LEU A 288 -35.04 -35.72 -3.13
N ILE A 289 -35.57 -34.67 -2.49
CA ILE A 289 -34.81 -33.67 -1.73
C ILE A 289 -34.11 -34.30 -0.52
N GLU A 290 -34.78 -35.17 0.22
CA GLU A 290 -34.17 -35.89 1.36
C GLU A 290 -33.02 -36.81 0.90
N LYS A 291 -33.19 -37.52 -0.22
CA LYS A 291 -32.12 -38.32 -0.82
C LYS A 291 -30.94 -37.46 -1.28
N GLN A 292 -31.21 -36.28 -1.85
CA GLN A 292 -30.15 -35.33 -2.22
C GLN A 292 -29.43 -34.76 -1.00
N LEU A 293 -30.14 -34.41 0.07
CA LEU A 293 -29.56 -33.94 1.33
C LEU A 293 -28.65 -35.00 1.98
N VAL A 294 -29.08 -36.25 2.00
CA VAL A 294 -28.26 -37.37 2.51
C VAL A 294 -27.03 -37.59 1.63
N SER A 295 -27.15 -37.43 0.31
CA SER A 295 -26.01 -37.50 -0.62
C SER A 295 -25.01 -36.37 -0.38
N ILE A 296 -25.49 -35.12 -0.22
CA ILE A 296 -24.65 -33.95 0.07
C ILE A 296 -23.96 -34.11 1.42
N GLN A 297 -24.67 -34.56 2.45
CA GLN A 297 -24.08 -34.81 3.77
C GLN A 297 -23.00 -35.89 3.70
N ARG A 298 -23.21 -36.95 2.92
CA ARG A 298 -22.21 -37.99 2.70
C ARG A 298 -20.97 -37.44 2.00
N GLN A 299 -21.15 -36.65 0.94
CA GLN A 299 -20.06 -36.00 0.21
C GLN A 299 -19.28 -35.04 1.11
N TYR A 300 -19.97 -34.24 1.93
CA TYR A 300 -19.34 -33.31 2.86
C TYR A 300 -18.57 -34.04 3.97
N SER A 301 -19.10 -35.15 4.48
CA SER A 301 -18.39 -35.99 5.44
C SER A 301 -17.12 -36.62 4.85
N MET A 302 -17.15 -37.01 3.58
CA MET A 302 -15.99 -37.52 2.86
C MET A 302 -14.96 -36.42 2.63
N TYR A 303 -15.41 -35.23 2.24
CA TYR A 303 -14.55 -34.05 2.11
C TYR A 303 -13.84 -33.69 3.42
N ILE A 304 -14.56 -33.70 4.55
CA ILE A 304 -13.98 -33.46 5.88
C ILE A 304 -12.92 -34.51 6.20
N LYS A 305 -13.19 -35.80 5.97
CA LYS A 305 -12.23 -36.88 6.23
C LYS A 305 -10.97 -36.75 5.38
N VAL A 306 -11.12 -36.42 4.09
CA VAL A 306 -9.98 -36.19 3.19
C VAL A 306 -9.17 -34.98 3.64
N ARG A 307 -9.84 -33.90 4.07
CA ARG A 307 -9.18 -32.69 4.56
C ARG A 307 -8.49 -32.90 5.89
N GLU A 308 -9.05 -33.71 6.78
CA GLU A 308 -8.43 -34.13 8.03
C GLU A 308 -7.22 -35.04 7.77
N ALA A 309 -7.31 -35.98 6.83
CA ALA A 309 -6.19 -36.80 6.40
C ALA A 309 -5.06 -35.93 5.80
N LEU A 310 -5.38 -34.94 4.96
CA LEU A 310 -4.41 -34.00 4.42
C LEU A 310 -3.79 -33.10 5.50
N ALA A 311 -4.60 -32.67 6.47
CA ALA A 311 -4.11 -31.92 7.62
C ALA A 311 -3.12 -32.77 8.43
N ARG A 312 -3.46 -34.03 8.72
CA ARG A 312 -2.59 -34.97 9.45
C ARG A 312 -1.28 -35.23 8.70
N THR A 313 -1.31 -35.48 7.39
CA THR A 313 -0.07 -35.70 6.60
C THR A 313 0.78 -34.43 6.48
N SER A 314 0.18 -33.24 6.48
CA SER A 314 0.93 -31.98 6.50
C SER A 314 1.49 -31.62 7.89
N THR A 315 0.84 -32.03 8.98
CA THR A 315 1.35 -31.85 10.35
C THR A 315 2.42 -32.88 10.72
N GLU A 316 2.28 -34.14 10.28
CA GLU A 316 3.26 -35.21 10.56
C GLU A 316 4.61 -34.95 9.86
N LYS A 317 4.60 -34.23 8.74
CA LYS A 317 5.82 -33.77 8.05
C LYS A 317 6.49 -32.54 8.67
N LEU A 318 5.86 -31.93 9.69
CA LEU A 318 6.38 -30.74 10.39
C LEU A 318 6.98 -31.04 11.78
N ASP A 319 6.85 -32.27 12.29
CA ASP A 319 7.57 -32.71 13.47
C ASP A 319 8.99 -33.14 13.08
N ASN A 320 9.94 -32.22 13.30
CA ASN A 320 11.37 -32.39 13.08
C ASN A 320 11.93 -33.68 13.71
N PRO A 321 12.94 -34.33 13.07
CA PRO A 321 13.71 -35.39 13.71
C PRO A 321 14.62 -34.78 14.79
N LYS A 322 14.37 -35.14 16.05
CA LYS A 322 15.34 -34.96 17.13
C LYS A 322 16.20 -36.24 17.22
N PRO A 323 17.54 -36.13 17.28
CA PRO A 323 18.42 -37.29 17.31
C PRO A 323 18.56 -37.79 18.74
N GLU A 324 18.37 -39.08 18.97
CA GLU A 324 18.94 -39.80 20.10
C GLU A 324 18.93 -41.30 19.75
N GLY A 325 20.11 -41.92 19.78
CA GLY A 325 20.30 -43.32 19.45
C GLY A 325 20.00 -44.24 20.62
N SER A 326 19.63 -45.47 20.31
CA SER A 326 20.09 -46.65 21.04
C SER A 326 19.93 -47.89 20.17
N ASP A 327 21.02 -48.64 20.07
CA ASP A 327 21.10 -49.97 19.47
C ASP A 327 20.17 -50.98 20.18
N SER A 328 19.50 -51.84 19.41
CA SER A 328 19.33 -53.25 19.77
C SER A 328 18.93 -54.09 18.55
N SER A 329 19.66 -55.18 18.36
CA SER A 329 19.66 -56.14 17.26
C SER A 329 18.54 -57.20 17.31
N GLY A 330 18.30 -57.82 16.14
CA GLY A 330 17.73 -59.18 15.93
C GLY A 330 16.20 -59.23 15.77
N ASP A 331 15.58 -59.97 14.85
CA ASP A 331 16.04 -60.98 13.88
C ASP A 331 14.92 -61.21 12.84
N ASP A 332 15.29 -61.87 11.73
CA ASP A 332 14.55 -62.27 10.52
C ASP A 332 13.04 -62.63 10.60
N ASP A 333 12.25 -62.24 9.58
CA ASP A 333 11.55 -63.23 8.75
C ASP A 333 11.18 -62.73 7.31
N MET A 334 11.56 -63.57 6.36
CA MET A 334 11.27 -63.77 4.94
C MET A 334 10.43 -62.78 4.10
N SER A 335 11.12 -62.31 3.06
CA SER A 335 10.69 -62.13 1.64
C SER A 335 9.31 -62.67 1.23
N ALA A 336 8.45 -61.77 0.76
CA ALA A 336 7.56 -62.03 -0.36
C ALA A 336 7.30 -60.73 -1.16
N ASN A 337 7.89 -60.69 -2.36
CA ASN A 337 7.44 -60.02 -3.57
C ASN A 337 6.25 -59.04 -3.45
N ILE A 338 6.45 -57.79 -3.87
CA ILE A 338 5.73 -57.17 -5.00
C ILE A 338 6.52 -55.94 -5.45
N SER A 339 7.13 -56.07 -6.61
CA SER A 339 7.72 -55.01 -7.42
C SER A 339 6.64 -54.02 -7.89
N VAL A 340 6.34 -52.99 -7.08
CA VAL A 340 5.50 -51.83 -7.48
C VAL A 340 6.17 -50.49 -7.12
N ALA A 341 7.46 -50.48 -6.79
CA ALA A 341 8.16 -49.26 -6.36
C ALA A 341 8.75 -48.38 -7.49
N THR A 342 8.41 -48.61 -8.76
CA THR A 342 9.00 -47.84 -9.88
C THR A 342 8.00 -46.99 -10.67
N GLN A 343 6.68 -47.07 -10.39
CA GLN A 343 5.66 -46.28 -11.10
C GLN A 343 5.11 -45.07 -10.33
N VAL A 344 5.60 -44.78 -9.13
CA VAL A 344 5.10 -43.64 -8.32
C VAL A 344 5.90 -42.35 -8.59
N ASN A 345 7.08 -42.43 -9.19
CA ASN A 345 7.98 -41.28 -9.24
C ASN A 345 7.76 -40.34 -10.44
N THR A 346 7.07 -40.74 -11.50
CA THR A 346 6.93 -39.87 -12.69
C THR A 346 5.89 -38.77 -12.51
N LEU A 347 4.78 -39.04 -11.81
CA LEU A 347 3.78 -38.03 -11.49
C LEU A 347 4.28 -37.09 -10.38
N ASP A 348 5.00 -37.61 -9.38
CA ASP A 348 5.67 -36.81 -8.36
C ASP A 348 6.72 -35.88 -9.00
N HIS A 349 7.58 -36.36 -9.91
CA HIS A 349 8.56 -35.50 -10.59
C HIS A 349 7.95 -34.43 -11.50
N VAL A 350 6.74 -34.65 -12.03
CA VAL A 350 6.05 -33.66 -12.88
C VAL A 350 5.24 -32.67 -12.05
N ALA A 351 4.61 -33.10 -10.94
CA ALA A 351 3.79 -32.24 -10.08
C ALA A 351 4.59 -31.44 -9.04
N GLN A 352 5.75 -31.95 -8.59
CA GLN A 352 6.62 -31.29 -7.62
C GLN A 352 7.02 -29.85 -8.00
N PRO A 353 7.49 -29.55 -9.24
CA PRO A 353 7.87 -28.17 -9.58
C PRO A 353 6.67 -27.20 -9.53
N TYR A 354 5.46 -27.66 -9.88
CA TYR A 354 4.25 -26.85 -9.79
C TYR A 354 3.80 -26.63 -8.34
N LEU A 355 4.00 -27.62 -7.46
CA LEU A 355 3.74 -27.47 -6.04
C LEU A 355 4.76 -26.53 -5.38
N GLU A 356 6.04 -26.60 -5.76
CA GLU A 356 7.07 -25.67 -5.30
C GLU A 356 6.77 -24.23 -5.77
N GLU A 357 6.34 -24.06 -7.03
CA GLU A 357 5.92 -22.76 -7.56
C GLU A 357 4.67 -22.24 -6.84
N LEU A 358 3.68 -23.10 -6.59
CA LEU A 358 2.46 -22.72 -5.86
C LEU A 358 2.75 -22.35 -4.40
N VAL A 359 3.65 -23.07 -3.74
CA VAL A 359 4.14 -22.72 -2.39
C VAL A 359 4.91 -21.40 -2.42
N GLY A 360 5.71 -21.16 -3.46
CA GLY A 360 6.36 -19.88 -3.72
C GLY A 360 5.35 -18.73 -3.81
N ILE A 361 4.33 -18.88 -4.66
CA ILE A 361 3.24 -17.90 -4.83
C ILE A 361 2.48 -17.70 -3.51
N ALA A 362 2.17 -18.77 -2.78
CA ALA A 362 1.48 -18.67 -1.49
C ALA A 362 2.33 -17.91 -0.45
N ASN A 363 3.64 -18.12 -0.44
CA ASN A 363 4.56 -17.38 0.43
C ASN A 363 4.67 -15.91 0.04
N GLU A 364 4.72 -15.60 -1.26
CA GLU A 364 4.67 -14.22 -1.76
C GLU A 364 3.35 -13.52 -1.37
N GLN A 365 2.21 -14.19 -1.55
CA GLN A 365 0.91 -13.68 -1.13
C GLN A 365 0.86 -13.42 0.37
N LYS A 366 1.42 -14.33 1.18
CA LYS A 366 1.53 -14.15 2.63
C LYS A 366 2.41 -12.95 2.99
N ALA A 367 3.55 -12.78 2.33
CA ALA A 367 4.44 -11.64 2.54
C ALA A 367 3.76 -10.31 2.16
N ILE A 368 3.07 -10.27 1.02
CA ILE A 368 2.29 -9.10 0.58
C ILE A 368 1.17 -8.80 1.57
N LEU A 369 0.46 -9.82 2.07
CA LEU A 369 -0.62 -9.65 3.04
C LEU A 369 -0.08 -9.12 4.38
N GLN A 370 1.07 -9.62 4.84
CA GLN A 370 1.75 -9.12 6.03
C GLN A 370 2.19 -7.67 5.86
N GLN A 371 2.78 -7.31 4.71
CA GLN A 371 3.15 -5.93 4.39
C GLN A 371 1.92 -5.02 4.35
N LYS A 372 0.84 -5.46 3.69
CA LYS A 372 -0.42 -4.74 3.64
C LYS A 372 -0.96 -4.51 5.05
N LEU A 373 -1.00 -5.55 5.89
CA LEU A 373 -1.48 -5.45 7.27
C LEU A 373 -0.62 -4.48 8.08
N HIS A 374 0.72 -4.54 7.94
CA HIS A 374 1.63 -3.61 8.60
C HIS A 374 1.36 -2.17 8.16
N LEU A 375 1.22 -1.92 6.85
CA LEU A 375 0.92 -0.59 6.32
C LEU A 375 -0.44 -0.09 6.79
N THR A 376 -1.50 -0.90 6.72
CA THR A 376 -2.83 -0.48 7.17
C THR A 376 -2.86 -0.21 8.68
N THR A 377 -2.17 -1.02 9.48
CA THR A 377 -2.07 -0.82 10.93
C THR A 377 -1.26 0.44 11.25
N SER A 378 -0.15 0.66 10.56
CA SER A 378 0.67 1.86 10.72
C SER A 378 -0.09 3.12 10.31
N LEU A 379 -0.82 3.09 9.19
CA LEU A 379 -1.66 4.21 8.74
C LEU A 379 -2.80 4.47 9.71
N ALA A 380 -3.48 3.43 10.20
CA ALA A 380 -4.53 3.57 11.20
C ALA A 380 -3.98 4.17 12.51
N LYS A 381 -2.80 3.73 12.95
CA LYS A 381 -2.11 4.29 14.12
C LYS A 381 -1.77 5.77 13.90
N GLN A 382 -1.16 6.13 12.77
CA GLN A 382 -0.81 7.51 12.47
C GLN A 382 -2.05 8.40 12.33
N LEU A 383 -3.13 7.89 11.73
CA LEU A 383 -4.41 8.59 11.66
C LEU A 383 -4.96 8.83 13.06
N LYS A 384 -4.94 7.82 13.94
CA LYS A 384 -5.38 7.96 15.33
C LYS A 384 -4.54 8.97 16.10
N GLU A 385 -3.21 8.91 16.00
CA GLU A 385 -2.30 9.86 16.63
C GLU A 385 -2.52 11.30 16.10
N SER A 386 -2.72 11.47 14.79
CA SER A 386 -3.04 12.77 14.20
C SER A 386 -4.38 13.31 14.71
N ASN A 387 -5.39 12.46 14.86
CA ASN A 387 -6.70 12.90 15.36
C ASN A 387 -6.65 13.24 16.85
N GLN A 388 -5.92 12.47 17.66
CA GLN A 388 -5.66 12.80 19.05
C GLN A 388 -4.91 14.13 19.17
N GLY A 389 -3.92 14.37 18.31
CA GLY A 389 -3.25 15.66 18.23
C GLY A 389 -4.22 16.80 17.91
N LEU A 390 -5.10 16.63 16.93
CA LEU A 390 -6.14 17.61 16.61
C LEU A 390 -7.13 17.84 17.75
N ASP A 391 -7.48 16.81 18.52
CA ASP A 391 -8.36 16.92 19.69
C ASP A 391 -7.68 17.70 20.81
N LEU A 392 -6.40 17.44 21.09
CA LEU A 392 -5.62 18.22 22.06
C LEU A 392 -5.48 19.69 21.62
N LEU A 393 -5.17 19.94 20.34
CA LEU A 393 -5.13 21.31 19.82
C LEU A 393 -6.50 22.00 19.93
N ALA A 394 -7.59 21.26 19.78
CA ALA A 394 -8.93 21.79 19.95
C ALA A 394 -9.27 22.11 21.42
N GLU A 395 -8.78 21.31 22.37
CA GLU A 395 -8.91 21.56 23.81
C GLU A 395 -8.05 22.75 24.28
N GLU A 396 -6.86 22.92 23.72
CA GLU A 396 -5.97 24.07 23.99
C GLU A 396 -6.41 25.35 23.27
N SER A 397 -7.28 25.23 22.26
CA SER A 397 -7.81 26.35 21.49
C SER A 397 -8.79 27.18 22.30
N HIS A 398 -8.45 28.44 22.55
CA HIS A 398 -9.44 29.42 23.02
C HIS A 398 -10.35 29.94 21.89
N LEU A 399 -10.03 29.62 20.64
CA LEU A 399 -10.69 30.17 19.45
C LEU A 399 -11.97 29.39 19.11
N LEU A 400 -11.96 28.06 19.27
CA LEU A 400 -13.14 27.21 19.03
C LEU A 400 -14.28 27.46 20.02
N PRO A 401 -14.04 27.60 21.35
CA PRO A 401 -15.11 27.90 22.30
C PRO A 401 -15.67 29.32 22.13
N ALA A 402 -14.85 30.27 21.69
CA ALA A 402 -15.27 31.65 21.46
C ALA A 402 -16.14 31.80 20.19
N TYR A 403 -15.89 30.98 19.18
CA TYR A 403 -16.60 31.02 17.90
C TYR A 403 -17.10 29.63 17.50
N PRO A 404 -18.07 29.06 18.23
CA PRO A 404 -18.64 27.77 17.88
C PRO A 404 -19.40 27.90 16.55
N LEU A 405 -19.09 27.01 15.61
CA LEU A 405 -19.97 26.79 14.47
C LEU A 405 -21.29 26.26 15.04
N SER A 406 -22.38 27.02 14.95
CA SER A 406 -23.73 26.57 15.31
C SER A 406 -24.10 25.39 14.41
N ALA A 407 -23.63 24.20 14.78
CA ALA A 407 -24.15 22.96 14.27
C ALA A 407 -25.62 22.96 14.68
N ASP A 408 -26.45 22.73 13.67
CA ASP A 408 -27.88 22.54 13.73
C ASP A 408 -28.33 21.86 15.03
N LYS A 409 -29.49 22.29 15.53
CA LYS A 409 -30.10 21.83 16.78
C LYS A 409 -29.80 20.36 17.03
N LYS A 410 -29.20 20.09 18.20
CA LYS A 410 -28.96 18.74 18.74
C LYS A 410 -30.24 17.91 18.65
N ASP A 411 -30.41 17.18 17.55
CA ASP A 411 -31.12 15.91 17.62
C ASP A 411 -30.26 14.98 18.48
N PRO A 412 -30.86 14.22 19.40
CA PRO A 412 -30.12 13.31 20.27
C PRO A 412 -29.54 12.21 19.37
N ARG A 413 -28.28 12.39 18.97
CA ARG A 413 -27.49 11.38 18.27
C ARG A 413 -27.58 10.08 19.06
N SER A 414 -28.17 9.07 18.41
CA SER A 414 -28.24 7.71 18.92
C SER A 414 -26.85 7.25 19.35
N PHE A 415 -26.77 6.58 20.49
CA PHE A 415 -25.53 6.04 21.08
C PHE A 415 -24.68 5.25 20.05
N ALA A 416 -25.33 4.60 19.08
CA ALA A 416 -24.67 3.88 17.99
C ALA A 416 -23.82 4.79 17.07
N ASP A 417 -24.25 6.03 16.84
CA ASP A 417 -23.57 6.99 15.96
C ASP A 417 -22.40 7.69 16.68
N ALA A 418 -22.54 7.89 18.00
CA ALA A 418 -21.45 8.36 18.86
C ALA A 418 -20.30 7.33 18.91
N VAL A 419 -20.61 6.04 19.04
CA VAL A 419 -19.61 4.96 19.03
C VAL A 419 -19.01 4.76 17.63
N SER A 420 -19.79 4.93 16.55
CA SER A 420 -19.28 4.86 15.16
C SER A 420 -18.36 6.03 14.78
N SER A 421 -18.58 7.23 15.33
CA SER A 421 -17.76 8.42 15.02
C SER A 421 -16.37 8.40 15.67
N VAL A 422 -16.16 7.55 16.68
CA VAL A 422 -14.86 7.33 17.31
C VAL A 422 -13.90 6.59 16.38
N ASP A 423 -14.42 5.71 15.52
CA ASP A 423 -13.61 4.95 14.55
C ASP A 423 -13.38 5.69 13.23
N LYS A 424 -14.14 6.76 12.96
CA LYS A 424 -13.96 7.67 11.82
C LYS A 424 -14.11 9.12 12.26
N PRO A 425 -13.06 9.72 12.85
CA PRO A 425 -13.04 11.15 13.08
C PRO A 425 -13.08 11.86 11.72
N ASP A 426 -14.18 12.56 11.43
CA ASP A 426 -14.31 13.45 10.28
C ASP A 426 -13.35 14.63 10.44
N SER A 427 -12.06 14.42 10.12
CA SER A 427 -11.04 15.47 10.11
C SER A 427 -11.46 16.65 9.23
N SER A 428 -12.20 16.38 8.15
CA SER A 428 -12.86 17.38 7.29
C SER A 428 -13.85 18.28 8.06
N ARG A 429 -14.62 17.72 8.99
CA ARG A 429 -15.58 18.50 9.77
C ARG A 429 -14.87 19.36 10.80
N ARG A 430 -13.90 18.80 11.52
CA ARG A 430 -13.07 19.56 12.48
C ARG A 430 -12.32 20.70 11.79
N ALA A 431 -11.72 20.44 10.63
CA ALA A 431 -11.05 21.48 9.85
C ALA A 431 -12.00 22.61 9.44
N ARG A 432 -13.26 22.30 9.12
CA ARG A 432 -14.28 23.32 8.83
C ARG A 432 -14.64 24.17 10.06
N GLU A 433 -14.74 23.55 11.23
CA GLU A 433 -14.98 24.27 12.49
C GLU A 433 -13.83 25.26 12.79
N TRP A 434 -12.58 24.83 12.63
CA TRP A 434 -11.41 25.70 12.74
C TRP A 434 -11.38 26.82 11.70
N MET A 435 -11.68 26.53 10.44
CA MET A 435 -11.73 27.54 9.39
C MET A 435 -12.78 28.61 9.70
N PHE A 436 -13.98 28.20 10.09
CA PHE A 436 -15.03 29.13 10.47
C PHE A 436 -14.62 29.98 11.68
N ALA A 437 -14.17 29.34 12.76
CA ALA A 437 -13.76 30.05 13.96
C ALA A 437 -12.67 31.09 13.64
N SER A 438 -11.67 30.72 12.82
CA SER A 438 -10.60 31.63 12.39
C SER A 438 -11.12 32.80 11.54
N PHE A 439 -12.08 32.53 10.65
CA PHE A 439 -12.69 33.55 9.80
C PHE A 439 -13.49 34.54 10.65
N THR A 440 -14.34 34.04 11.55
CA THR A 440 -15.16 34.87 12.44
C THR A 440 -14.30 35.66 13.43
N ALA A 441 -13.25 35.05 13.98
CA ALA A 441 -12.28 35.77 14.80
C ALA A 441 -11.60 36.90 14.01
N GLY A 442 -11.18 36.65 12.77
CA GLY A 442 -10.61 37.68 11.90
C GLY A 442 -11.59 38.82 11.59
N GLU A 443 -12.84 38.50 11.31
CA GLU A 443 -13.89 39.48 11.04
C GLU A 443 -14.21 40.33 12.28
N THR A 444 -14.35 39.70 13.45
CA THR A 444 -14.61 40.44 14.70
C THR A 444 -13.44 41.34 15.10
N VAL A 445 -12.19 40.86 15.01
CA VAL A 445 -11.01 41.70 15.28
C VAL A 445 -10.98 42.87 14.30
N LYS A 446 -11.22 42.63 13.01
CA LYS A 446 -11.29 43.71 12.02
C LYS A 446 -12.37 44.74 12.38
N ASN A 447 -13.55 44.29 12.76
CA ASN A 447 -14.66 45.19 13.13
C ASN A 447 -14.34 45.99 14.41
N THR A 448 -13.73 45.36 15.42
CA THR A 448 -13.31 46.08 16.64
C THR A 448 -12.22 47.11 16.37
N VAL A 449 -11.29 46.82 15.46
CA VAL A 449 -10.24 47.77 15.06
C VAL A 449 -10.84 48.93 14.27
N SER A 450 -11.79 48.69 13.37
CA SER A 450 -12.48 49.78 12.66
C SER A 450 -13.31 50.65 13.59
N GLU A 451 -14.01 50.05 14.56
CA GLU A 451 -14.79 50.79 15.57
C GLU A 451 -13.86 51.67 16.43
N LYS A 452 -12.73 51.12 16.88
CA LYS A 452 -11.74 51.91 17.65
C LYS A 452 -11.03 52.97 16.82
N LEU A 453 -10.88 52.76 15.52
CA LEU A 453 -10.35 53.77 14.61
C LEU A 453 -11.33 54.93 14.43
N GLU A 454 -12.62 54.63 14.27
CA GLU A 454 -13.70 55.63 14.16
C GLU A 454 -13.89 56.42 15.48
N GLU A 455 -13.81 55.74 16.63
CA GLU A 455 -13.80 56.39 17.95
C GLU A 455 -12.56 57.30 18.12
N GLY A 456 -11.40 56.88 17.63
CA GLY A 456 -10.19 57.70 17.62
C GLY A 456 -10.30 58.91 16.69
N GLU A 457 -10.90 58.75 15.51
CA GLU A 457 -11.10 59.83 14.54
C GLU A 457 -12.08 60.89 15.07
N SER A 458 -13.20 60.46 15.65
CA SER A 458 -14.16 61.35 16.31
C SER A 458 -13.53 62.07 17.51
N ALA A 459 -12.80 61.38 18.38
CA ALA A 459 -12.10 62.02 19.50
C ALA A 459 -11.06 63.06 19.04
N VAL A 460 -10.36 62.80 17.93
CA VAL A 460 -9.43 63.77 17.34
C VAL A 460 -10.20 64.96 16.74
N ALA A 461 -11.32 64.73 16.06
CA ALA A 461 -12.17 65.81 15.55
C ALA A 461 -12.70 66.69 16.69
N ASP A 462 -13.21 66.09 17.77
CA ASP A 462 -13.67 66.79 18.97
C ASP A 462 -12.55 67.61 19.61
N SER A 463 -11.33 67.04 19.70
CA SER A 463 -10.17 67.77 20.22
C SER A 463 -9.76 68.94 19.33
N ARG A 464 -9.88 68.82 18.00
CA ARG A 464 -9.61 69.92 17.06
C ARG A 464 -10.65 71.01 17.16
N GLU A 465 -11.92 70.66 17.32
CA GLU A 465 -12.99 71.63 17.55
C GLU A 465 -12.79 72.37 18.87
N ALA A 466 -12.44 71.66 19.95
CA ALA A 466 -12.12 72.28 21.23
C ALA A 466 -10.90 73.21 21.15
N LEU A 467 -9.87 72.84 20.39
CA LEU A 467 -8.71 73.71 20.13
C LEU A 467 -9.09 74.94 19.32
N ALA A 468 -9.88 74.79 18.26
CA ALA A 468 -10.37 75.93 17.47
C ALA A 468 -11.20 76.90 18.33
N ALA A 469 -12.05 76.38 19.23
CA ALA A 469 -12.82 77.19 20.18
C ALA A 469 -11.91 77.92 21.19
N LEU A 470 -10.83 77.27 21.66
CA LEU A 470 -9.82 77.92 22.51
C LEU A 470 -9.03 78.99 21.75
N GLU A 471 -8.64 78.74 20.50
CA GLU A 471 -7.98 79.72 19.64
C GLU A 471 -8.86 80.95 19.40
N GLU A 472 -10.17 80.76 19.21
CA GLU A 472 -11.17 81.83 19.15
C GLU A 472 -11.21 82.63 20.46
N LEU A 473 -11.25 81.95 21.63
CA LEU A 473 -11.31 82.60 22.93
C LEU A 473 -10.03 83.37 23.30
N VAL A 474 -8.86 82.86 22.88
CA VAL A 474 -7.55 83.49 23.05
C VAL A 474 -7.36 84.65 22.07
N GLY A 475 -8.26 84.82 21.09
CA GLY A 475 -8.21 85.92 20.13
C GLY A 475 -7.17 85.72 19.02
N LEU A 476 -6.66 84.50 18.86
CA LEU A 476 -5.79 84.10 17.75
C LEU A 476 -6.65 83.76 16.51
N GLN A 477 -7.56 84.65 16.13
CA GLN A 477 -8.10 84.58 14.78
C GLN A 477 -7.00 85.03 13.82
N THR A 478 -6.32 84.08 13.18
CA THR A 478 -5.71 84.35 11.88
C THR A 478 -6.86 84.71 10.95
N LYS A 479 -7.07 86.02 10.75
CA LYS A 479 -7.90 86.52 9.66
C LYS A 479 -7.28 86.06 8.34
N ASP A 480 -7.59 84.84 7.92
CA ASP A 480 -7.50 84.44 6.52
C ASP A 480 -8.73 85.02 5.80
N GLY A 481 -8.73 86.34 5.74
CA GLY A 481 -9.54 87.15 4.87
C GLY A 481 -8.59 88.16 4.26
N ALA A 482 -8.22 87.90 3.02
CA ALA A 482 -7.44 88.79 2.19
C ALA A 482 -7.92 90.24 2.34
N ASP A 483 -7.09 91.09 2.93
CA ASP A 483 -6.90 92.46 2.47
C ASP A 483 -5.60 93.02 3.05
N ALA A 484 -4.78 93.53 2.14
CA ALA A 484 -3.52 94.16 2.40
C ALA A 484 -3.71 95.47 3.17
N SER A 485 -3.26 95.53 4.41
CA SER A 485 -2.74 96.75 5.02
C SER A 485 -2.03 96.39 6.31
N GLY A 486 -0.75 96.74 6.39
CA GLY A 486 0.08 96.48 7.57
C GLY A 486 -0.50 97.16 8.80
N ASP A 487 -0.68 96.39 9.86
CA ASP A 487 -0.51 96.88 11.22
C ASP A 487 -0.07 95.74 12.13
N LYS A 488 0.89 96.03 13.01
CA LYS A 488 1.52 95.04 13.89
C LYS A 488 0.53 94.66 14.97
N VAL A 489 -0.04 93.46 14.88
CA VAL A 489 -0.74 92.84 16.02
C VAL A 489 0.34 92.39 17.01
N GLU A 490 0.53 93.18 18.07
CA GLU A 490 1.29 92.76 19.25
C GLU A 490 0.62 91.50 19.84
N GLN A 491 1.26 90.35 19.66
CA GLN A 491 0.96 89.16 20.44
C GLN A 491 1.32 89.47 21.90
N VAL A 492 0.33 89.89 22.69
CA VAL A 492 0.50 89.99 24.15
C VAL A 492 0.72 88.58 24.67
N ASN A 493 1.96 88.31 25.05
CA ASN A 493 2.38 87.04 25.62
C ASN A 493 1.77 86.94 27.02
N ILE A 494 0.64 86.24 27.15
CA ILE A 494 -0.12 86.11 28.42
C ILE A 494 0.76 85.50 29.55
N TRP A 495 1.79 84.75 29.19
CA TRP A 495 2.79 84.19 30.11
C TRP A 495 3.66 85.24 30.81
N GLU A 496 3.94 86.39 30.18
CA GLU A 496 4.66 87.49 30.84
C GLU A 496 3.81 88.19 31.89
N LEU A 497 2.47 88.07 31.83
CA LEU A 497 1.55 88.64 32.81
C LEU A 497 1.42 87.78 34.07
N LEU A 498 1.62 86.46 33.97
CA LEU A 498 1.42 85.52 35.09
C LEU A 498 2.64 85.42 36.03
N ASP A 499 3.85 85.68 35.53
CA ASP A 499 5.08 85.57 36.34
C ASP A 499 5.29 86.74 37.33
N GLY A 500 4.41 87.73 37.34
CA GLY A 500 4.60 88.96 38.13
C GLY A 500 4.01 88.98 39.54
N ARG A 501 3.17 88.02 39.98
CA ARG A 501 2.39 88.18 41.25
C ARG A 501 2.10 86.92 42.06
N LEU A 502 3.00 85.94 42.10
CA LEU A 502 2.95 84.90 43.15
C LEU A 502 4.03 85.17 44.20
N GLY A 503 3.55 85.50 45.40
CA GLY A 503 4.28 86.17 46.46
C GLY A 503 5.52 85.44 46.96
N ALA A 504 6.58 86.21 47.11
CA ALA A 504 7.69 85.89 48.00
C ALA A 504 7.15 85.64 49.42
N ILE A 505 7.14 84.38 49.84
CA ILE A 505 6.97 84.01 51.24
C ILE A 505 8.23 84.48 51.96
N LYS A 506 8.14 85.58 52.70
CA LYS A 506 9.13 85.98 53.70
C LYS A 506 9.13 84.91 54.79
N VAL A 507 10.24 84.17 54.88
CA VAL A 507 10.57 83.36 56.06
C VAL A 507 11.04 84.34 57.14
N TYR A 508 10.33 84.39 58.27
CA TYR A 508 10.79 85.00 59.51
C TYR A 508 11.32 83.89 60.42
N ASP A 509 12.54 84.13 60.93
CA ASP A 509 13.31 83.52 62.03
C ASP A 509 13.43 81.99 62.15
#